data_AF-A0A839WYK3-F1
#
_entry.id   AF-A0A839WYK3-F1
#
_cell.length_a   1.000
_cell.length_b   1.000
_cell.length_c   1.000
_cell.angle_alpha   90.00
_cell.angle_beta   90.00
_cell.angle_gamma   90.00
#
_symmetry.space_group_name_H-M   'P 1'
#
loop_
_entity.id
_entity.type
_entity.pdbx_description
1 polymer ?
#
loop_
_entity_poly.entity_id
_entity_poly.type
_entity_poly.pdbx_seq_one_letter_code
_entity_poly.pdbx_strand_id
1 'polypeptide(L)'
;MIRPIDAAPAPRPPRPAPSAEPATAPAPPQIVVVRPAQPMYRCVRPDGSTYTSDSSAGNPRWVPLWTLGYGPPRRGPSTRIGVEAGHGGGRVDVDIDAGTRRGWRGGNGGAGTWVRDDCSPLPQAEVCSLLAERREEIRRRFFNAQPSERARLRGEETAINARLGQDCGR
;
A
#
# COMPACT_ATOMS: atom_id res chain seq x y z
N MET A 1 91.76 31.93 -59.67
CA MET A 1 91.23 31.95 -58.28
C MET A 1 89.88 31.25 -58.30
N ILE A 2 89.76 30.07 -57.68
CA ILE A 2 88.51 29.33 -57.53
C ILE A 2 87.95 29.65 -56.15
N ARG A 3 86.69 30.11 -56.08
CA ARG A 3 85.99 30.32 -54.81
C ARG A 3 85.42 28.97 -54.32
N PRO A 4 85.60 28.61 -53.04
CA PRO A 4 84.96 27.42 -52.48
C PRO A 4 83.45 27.55 -52.55
N ILE A 5 82.79 26.52 -53.09
CA ILE A 5 81.34 26.39 -53.07
C ILE A 5 80.95 25.79 -51.72
N ASP A 6 80.01 26.45 -51.04
CA ASP A 6 79.51 26.03 -49.75
C ASP A 6 78.68 24.74 -49.89
N ALA A 7 78.82 23.84 -48.92
CA ALA A 7 78.17 22.53 -48.98
C ALA A 7 76.65 22.66 -48.78
N ALA A 8 75.87 21.91 -49.56
CA ALA A 8 74.42 21.92 -49.44
C ALA A 8 73.97 21.48 -48.02
N PRO A 9 72.94 22.13 -47.45
CA PRO A 9 72.52 21.86 -46.07
C PRO A 9 72.02 20.42 -45.92
N ALA A 10 72.42 19.80 -44.81
CA ALA A 10 72.06 18.42 -44.51
C ALA A 10 70.54 18.23 -44.36
N PRO A 11 69.98 17.08 -44.79
CA PRO A 11 68.56 16.80 -44.66
C PRO A 11 68.15 16.75 -43.19
N ARG A 12 67.03 17.42 -42.87
CA ARG A 12 66.47 17.48 -41.52
C ARG A 12 65.94 16.08 -41.13
N PRO A 13 66.25 15.58 -39.92
CA PRO A 13 65.75 14.28 -39.48
C PRO A 13 64.21 14.29 -39.40
N PRO A 14 63.55 13.15 -39.70
CA PRO A 14 62.10 13.06 -39.61
C PRO A 14 61.65 13.24 -38.17
N ARG A 15 60.57 14.00 -37.99
CA ARG A 15 59.95 14.23 -36.67
C ARG A 15 59.40 12.89 -36.16
N PRO A 16 59.66 12.50 -34.90
CA PRO A 16 59.09 11.27 -34.34
C PRO A 16 57.56 11.35 -34.39
N ALA A 17 56.95 10.25 -34.83
CA ALA A 17 55.50 10.13 -34.88
C ALA A 17 54.92 10.23 -33.44
N PRO A 18 53.76 10.90 -33.25
CA PRO A 18 53.12 10.93 -31.94
C PRO A 18 52.79 9.50 -31.52
N SER A 19 53.26 9.11 -30.34
CA SER A 19 52.93 7.81 -29.74
C SER A 19 51.42 7.78 -29.48
N ALA A 20 50.73 6.76 -29.99
CA ALA A 20 49.32 6.58 -29.73
C ALA A 20 49.09 6.41 -28.21
N GLU A 21 48.24 7.25 -27.65
CA GLU A 21 47.82 7.18 -26.26
C GLU A 21 46.99 5.91 -26.05
N PRO A 22 47.24 5.10 -25.00
CA PRO A 22 46.50 3.87 -24.78
C PRO A 22 45.02 4.19 -24.56
N ALA A 23 44.15 3.53 -25.32
CA ALA A 23 42.70 3.69 -25.20
C ALA A 23 42.27 3.39 -23.75
N THR A 24 41.71 4.41 -23.09
CA THR A 24 41.19 4.29 -21.72
C THR A 24 40.05 3.26 -21.70
N ALA A 25 40.16 2.24 -20.86
CA ALA A 25 39.08 1.27 -20.66
C ALA A 25 37.82 1.99 -20.14
N PRO A 26 36.61 1.58 -20.54
CA PRO A 26 35.39 2.22 -20.07
C PRO A 26 35.27 2.06 -18.55
N ALA A 27 34.96 3.18 -17.87
CA ALA A 27 34.74 3.18 -16.42
C ALA A 27 33.58 2.24 -16.05
N PRO A 28 33.65 1.56 -14.90
CA PRO A 28 32.57 0.69 -14.45
C PRO A 28 31.26 1.50 -14.27
N PRO A 29 30.09 0.91 -14.58
CA PRO A 29 28.83 1.60 -14.48
C PRO A 29 28.51 1.96 -13.02
N GLN A 30 28.12 3.22 -12.80
CA GLN A 30 27.63 3.69 -11.51
C GLN A 30 26.17 3.26 -11.31
N ILE A 31 25.90 2.53 -10.22
CA ILE A 31 24.56 2.03 -9.88
C ILE A 31 23.90 3.06 -8.95
N VAL A 32 22.86 3.74 -9.42
CA VAL A 32 22.05 4.66 -8.62
C VAL A 32 20.80 3.92 -8.14
N VAL A 33 20.73 3.67 -6.83
CA VAL A 33 19.54 3.07 -6.20
C VAL A 33 18.60 4.20 -5.78
N VAL A 34 17.49 4.34 -6.49
CA VAL A 34 16.43 5.31 -6.16
C VAL A 34 15.36 4.61 -5.32
N ARG A 35 15.03 5.19 -4.16
CA ARG A 35 13.91 4.71 -3.35
C ARG A 35 12.60 4.93 -4.14
N PRO A 36 11.73 3.92 -4.29
CA PRO A 36 10.43 4.13 -4.92
C PRO A 36 9.56 5.06 -4.07
N ALA A 37 8.80 5.94 -4.73
CA ALA A 37 7.88 6.85 -4.07
C ALA A 37 6.83 6.08 -3.26
N GLN A 38 6.41 6.64 -2.12
CA GLN A 38 5.46 5.97 -1.24
C GLN A 38 4.07 5.91 -1.91
N PRO A 39 3.49 4.70 -2.11
CA PRO A 39 2.20 4.59 -2.76
C PRO A 39 1.09 5.15 -1.87
N MET A 40 0.05 5.68 -2.50
CA MET A 40 -1.21 6.04 -1.88
C MET A 40 -2.33 5.48 -2.74
N TYR A 41 -3.45 5.11 -2.14
CA TYR A 41 -4.56 4.43 -2.79
C TYR A 41 -5.82 5.28 -2.67
N ARG A 42 -6.65 5.28 -3.72
CA ARG A 42 -8.04 5.76 -3.66
C ARG A 42 -8.92 4.54 -3.54
N CYS A 43 -9.58 4.47 -2.41
CA CYS A 43 -10.49 3.40 -2.06
C CYS A 43 -11.93 3.86 -2.20
N VAL A 44 -12.78 3.01 -2.75
CA VAL A 44 -14.22 3.24 -2.89
C VAL A 44 -14.93 2.31 -1.92
N ARG A 45 -15.72 2.91 -1.02
CA ARG A 45 -16.58 2.16 -0.10
C ARG A 45 -17.78 1.56 -0.85
N PRO A 46 -18.45 0.53 -0.29
CA PRO A 46 -19.65 -0.05 -0.89
C PRO A 46 -20.80 0.93 -1.07
N ASP A 47 -20.81 2.05 -0.34
CA ASP A 47 -21.77 3.15 -0.47
C ASP A 47 -21.45 4.10 -1.64
N GLY A 48 -20.36 3.85 -2.37
CA GLY A 48 -19.87 4.67 -3.48
C GLY A 48 -18.99 5.84 -3.06
N SER A 49 -18.77 6.07 -1.76
CA SER A 49 -17.97 7.19 -1.29
C SER A 49 -16.47 6.88 -1.36
N THR A 50 -15.68 7.82 -1.88
CA THR A 50 -14.23 7.66 -2.07
C THR A 50 -13.43 8.23 -0.91
N TYR A 51 -12.33 7.59 -0.55
CA TYR A 51 -11.37 8.10 0.43
C TYR A 51 -9.94 7.67 0.06
N THR A 52 -8.94 8.32 0.64
CA THR A 52 -7.53 7.98 0.44
C THR A 52 -7.00 7.10 1.58
N SER A 53 -6.14 6.13 1.25
CA SER A 53 -5.47 5.25 2.21
C SER A 53 -4.01 5.04 1.82
N ASP A 54 -3.13 4.88 2.80
CA ASP A 54 -1.74 4.48 2.57
C ASP A 54 -1.58 2.97 2.33
N SER A 55 -2.70 2.21 2.40
CA SER A 55 -2.74 0.76 2.25
C SER A 55 -3.66 0.32 1.11
N SER A 56 -3.25 -0.70 0.37
CA SER A 56 -4.08 -1.35 -0.66
C SER A 56 -5.27 -2.13 -0.08
N ALA A 57 -5.26 -2.40 1.23
CA ALA A 57 -6.37 -3.09 1.90
C ALA A 57 -7.53 -2.17 2.28
N GLY A 58 -7.35 -0.84 2.19
CA GLY A 58 -8.36 0.13 2.59
C GLY A 58 -8.71 0.04 4.07
N ASN A 59 -10.01 0.05 4.38
CA ASN A 59 -10.54 -0.02 5.74
C ASN A 59 -11.31 -1.35 5.95
N PRO A 60 -10.59 -2.47 6.22
CA PRO A 60 -11.24 -3.74 6.44
C PRO A 60 -12.09 -3.70 7.71
N ARG A 61 -13.39 -3.95 7.56
CA ARG A 61 -14.33 -3.95 8.69
C ARG A 61 -15.12 -5.23 8.76
N TRP A 62 -15.23 -5.76 9.98
CA TRP A 62 -16.11 -6.88 10.27
C TRP A 62 -17.55 -6.37 10.31
N VAL A 63 -18.43 -7.00 9.54
CA VAL A 63 -19.82 -6.62 9.41
C VAL A 63 -20.70 -7.83 9.73
N PRO A 64 -21.65 -7.72 10.69
CA PRO A 64 -22.53 -8.82 10.99
C PRO A 64 -23.42 -9.17 9.80
N LEU A 65 -23.68 -10.46 9.57
CA LEU A 65 -24.51 -10.92 8.44
C LEU A 65 -25.93 -10.36 8.47
N TRP A 66 -26.49 -10.09 9.65
CA TRP A 66 -27.83 -9.52 9.78
C TRP A 66 -27.95 -8.10 9.20
N THR A 67 -26.86 -7.33 9.19
CA THR A 67 -26.84 -5.99 8.55
C THR A 67 -26.86 -6.05 7.02
N LEU A 68 -26.51 -7.21 6.45
CA LEU A 68 -26.56 -7.51 5.01
C LEU A 68 -27.87 -8.21 4.61
N GLY A 69 -28.86 -8.29 5.51
CA GLY A 69 -30.16 -8.91 5.26
C GLY A 69 -30.23 -10.43 5.50
N TYR A 70 -29.13 -11.06 5.92
CA TYR A 70 -29.14 -12.47 6.31
C TYR A 70 -29.58 -12.61 7.77
N GLY A 71 -30.87 -12.85 7.98
CA GLY A 71 -31.45 -13.05 9.31
C GLY A 71 -30.92 -14.32 9.99
N PRO A 72 -31.03 -14.43 11.33
CA PRO A 72 -30.65 -15.64 12.04
C PRO A 72 -31.43 -16.84 11.50
N PRO A 73 -30.81 -18.04 11.41
CA PRO A 73 -31.54 -19.24 11.00
C PRO A 73 -32.72 -19.45 11.95
N ARG A 74 -33.94 -19.46 11.41
CA ARG A 74 -35.13 -19.76 12.21
C ARG A 74 -35.05 -21.21 12.64
N ARG A 75 -35.06 -21.46 13.95
CA ARG A 75 -35.14 -22.82 14.50
C ARG A 75 -36.48 -23.43 14.05
N GLY A 76 -36.40 -24.48 13.23
CA GLY A 76 -37.59 -25.19 12.75
C GLY A 76 -38.37 -25.84 13.88
N PRO A 77 -39.66 -26.17 13.68
CA PRO A 77 -40.47 -26.83 14.69
C PRO A 77 -39.89 -28.22 15.01
N SER A 78 -39.68 -28.50 16.29
CA SER A 78 -39.33 -29.86 16.76
C SER A 78 -40.60 -30.70 16.81
N THR A 79 -40.56 -31.89 16.21
CA THR A 79 -41.64 -32.88 16.29
C THR A 79 -41.26 -33.93 17.32
N ARG A 80 -42.07 -34.07 18.38
CA ARG A 80 -41.91 -35.12 19.39
C ARG A 80 -42.67 -36.36 18.93
N ILE A 81 -41.97 -37.47 18.69
CA ILE A 81 -42.56 -38.76 18.37
C ILE A 81 -42.46 -39.64 19.63
N GLY A 82 -43.60 -39.97 20.24
CA GLY A 82 -43.66 -40.90 21.36
C GLY A 82 -43.94 -42.31 20.86
N VAL A 83 -43.18 -43.29 21.32
CA VAL A 83 -43.41 -44.72 21.04
C VAL A 83 -43.69 -45.41 22.38
N GLU A 84 -44.90 -45.97 22.55
CA GLU A 84 -45.24 -46.79 23.71
C GLU A 84 -44.83 -48.25 23.43
N ALA A 85 -43.83 -48.75 24.14
CA ALA A 85 -43.51 -50.17 24.21
C ALA A 85 -44.10 -50.75 25.50
N GLY A 86 -44.87 -51.83 25.38
CA GLY A 86 -45.67 -52.41 26.45
C GLY A 86 -44.88 -52.90 27.68
N HIS A 87 -45.59 -52.86 28.82
CA HIS A 87 -45.30 -53.47 30.14
C HIS A 87 -43.88 -53.32 30.69
N GLY A 88 -43.32 -52.13 30.58
CA GLY A 88 -42.11 -51.70 31.27
C GLY A 88 -41.84 -50.25 30.92
N GLY A 89 -42.49 -49.33 31.63
CA GLY A 89 -42.56 -47.91 31.28
C GLY A 89 -41.20 -47.21 31.30
N GLY A 90 -40.47 -47.29 30.18
CA GLY A 90 -39.33 -46.44 29.87
C GLY A 90 -39.73 -45.42 28.81
N ARG A 91 -39.58 -44.13 29.11
CA ARG A 91 -39.65 -43.07 28.09
C ARG A 91 -38.27 -42.92 27.49
N VAL A 92 -38.15 -43.11 26.18
CA VAL A 92 -36.92 -42.79 25.44
C VAL A 92 -37.24 -41.58 24.58
N ASP A 93 -36.79 -40.41 25.03
CA ASP A 93 -36.84 -39.19 24.23
C ASP A 93 -35.71 -39.24 23.19
N VAL A 94 -36.07 -39.51 21.93
CA VAL A 94 -35.12 -39.46 20.80
C VAL A 94 -35.33 -38.12 20.07
N ASP A 95 -34.50 -37.14 20.37
CA ASP A 95 -34.39 -35.92 19.56
C ASP A 95 -33.66 -36.28 18.25
N ILE A 96 -34.42 -36.54 17.18
CA ILE A 96 -33.86 -36.60 15.83
C ILE A 96 -33.71 -35.15 15.35
N ASP A 97 -32.66 -34.47 15.82
CA ASP A 97 -32.21 -33.19 15.27
C ASP A 97 -31.60 -33.50 13.88
N ALA A 98 -32.47 -33.72 12.88
CA ALA A 98 -32.11 -33.87 11.47
C ALA A 98 -31.63 -32.51 10.93
N GLY A 99 -30.43 -32.09 11.35
CA GLY A 99 -29.89 -30.79 10.98
C GLY A 99 -28.75 -30.32 11.86
N THR A 100 -27.56 -30.87 11.61
CA THR A 100 -26.28 -30.15 11.78
C THR A 100 -25.98 -29.56 13.16
N ARG A 101 -25.74 -30.37 14.19
CA ARG A 101 -24.96 -29.89 15.35
C ARG A 101 -23.88 -30.88 15.78
N ARG A 102 -22.86 -31.01 14.92
CA ARG A 102 -21.49 -31.17 15.44
C ARG A 102 -21.22 -29.93 16.31
N GLY A 103 -20.91 -30.16 17.58
CA GLY A 103 -20.72 -29.11 18.57
C GLY A 103 -19.64 -28.12 18.15
N TRP A 104 -20.07 -26.98 17.60
CA TRP A 104 -19.28 -25.75 17.61
C TRP A 104 -19.60 -25.03 18.92
N ARG A 105 -18.90 -25.42 19.99
CA ARG A 105 -18.78 -24.55 21.18
C ARG A 105 -17.81 -23.43 20.81
N GLY A 106 -18.30 -22.41 20.12
CA GLY A 106 -17.46 -21.30 19.69
C GLY A 106 -18.25 -20.02 19.65
N GLY A 107 -18.17 -19.29 20.77
CA GLY A 107 -18.30 -17.84 20.87
C GLY A 107 -19.62 -17.21 20.45
N ASN A 108 -20.08 -16.23 21.23
CA ASN A 108 -21.03 -15.21 20.80
C ASN A 108 -20.42 -14.28 19.72
N GLY A 109 -19.75 -14.83 18.71
CA GLY A 109 -19.40 -14.12 17.49
C GLY A 109 -20.50 -14.46 16.50
N GLY A 110 -21.54 -13.62 16.42
CA GLY A 110 -22.59 -13.79 15.41
C GLY A 110 -21.95 -13.98 14.04
N ALA A 111 -22.55 -14.78 13.16
CA ALA A 111 -22.01 -14.94 11.82
C ALA A 111 -21.87 -13.55 11.17
N GLY A 112 -20.68 -13.25 10.65
CA GLY A 112 -20.35 -11.99 10.00
C GLY A 112 -19.23 -12.16 9.00
N THR A 113 -19.05 -11.17 8.15
CA THR A 113 -18.09 -11.19 7.06
C THR A 113 -17.17 -9.98 7.13
N TRP A 114 -15.96 -10.15 6.61
CA TRP A 114 -15.06 -9.04 6.37
C TRP A 114 -15.43 -8.36 5.06
N VAL A 115 -15.78 -7.08 5.14
CA VAL A 115 -15.96 -6.23 3.97
C VAL A 115 -14.62 -5.58 3.65
N ARG A 116 -14.24 -5.64 2.38
CA ARG A 116 -13.08 -4.94 1.82
C ARG A 116 -13.57 -3.87 0.85
N ASP A 117 -12.87 -2.75 0.84
CA ASP A 117 -13.11 -1.65 -0.10
C ASP A 117 -12.30 -1.87 -1.37
N ASP A 118 -12.74 -1.32 -2.50
CA ASP A 118 -12.02 -1.42 -3.77
C ASP A 118 -10.97 -0.30 -3.83
N CYS A 119 -9.68 -0.66 -3.76
CA CYS A 119 -8.58 0.29 -3.68
C CYS A 119 -7.71 0.24 -4.94
N SER A 120 -7.59 1.39 -5.62
CA SER A 120 -6.73 1.58 -6.79
C SER A 120 -5.54 2.48 -6.44
N PRO A 121 -4.32 2.18 -6.95
CA PRO A 121 -3.16 3.03 -6.71
C PRO A 121 -3.34 4.40 -7.38
N LEU A 122 -3.00 5.47 -6.66
CA LEU A 122 -3.01 6.82 -7.21
C LEU A 122 -1.77 7.10 -8.05
N PRO A 123 -1.90 7.83 -9.18
CA PRO A 123 -0.73 8.34 -9.87
C PRO A 123 0.03 9.32 -8.97
N GLN A 124 1.35 9.29 -9.04
CA GLN A 124 2.22 10.06 -8.13
C GLN A 124 1.93 11.57 -8.17
N ALA A 125 1.58 12.13 -9.33
CA ALA A 125 1.21 13.53 -9.45
C ALA A 125 -0.01 13.90 -8.58
N GLU A 126 -1.02 13.02 -8.49
CA GLU A 126 -2.20 13.23 -7.64
C GLU A 126 -1.87 13.09 -6.16
N VAL A 127 -0.94 12.19 -5.79
CA VAL A 127 -0.45 12.08 -4.41
C VAL A 127 0.20 13.40 -3.99
N CYS A 128 1.08 13.94 -4.84
CA CYS A 128 1.77 15.20 -4.59
C CYS A 128 0.80 16.39 -4.45
N SER A 129 -0.25 16.46 -5.27
CA SER A 129 -1.25 17.54 -5.16
C SER A 129 -2.06 17.42 -3.86
N LEU A 130 -2.50 16.21 -3.50
CA LEU A 130 -3.26 15.96 -2.27
C LEU A 130 -2.45 16.29 -1.01
N LEU A 131 -1.17 15.92 -0.98
CA LEU A 131 -0.27 16.26 0.13
C LEU A 131 -0.05 17.78 0.23
N ALA A 132 0.11 18.47 -0.89
CA ALA A 132 0.23 19.92 -0.91
C ALA A 132 -1.05 20.61 -0.42
N GLU A 133 -2.22 20.16 -0.87
CA GLU A 133 -3.52 20.66 -0.40
C GLU A 133 -3.72 20.44 1.10
N ARG A 134 -3.35 19.25 1.60
CA ARG A 134 -3.43 18.93 3.03
C ARG A 134 -2.53 19.84 3.86
N ARG A 135 -1.32 20.12 3.40
CA ARG A 135 -0.40 21.08 4.05
C ARG A 135 -1.01 22.48 4.12
N GLU A 136 -1.60 22.97 3.03
CA GLU A 136 -2.23 24.29 2.99
C GLU A 136 -3.50 24.36 3.86
N GLU A 137 -4.27 23.27 3.95
CA GLU A 137 -5.35 23.15 4.92
C GLU A 137 -4.85 23.26 6.37
N ILE A 138 -3.79 22.53 6.71
CA ILE A 138 -3.16 22.59 8.03
C ILE A 138 -2.72 24.02 8.36
N ARG A 139 -2.04 24.71 7.43
CA ARG A 139 -1.57 26.09 7.61
C ARG A 139 -2.70 27.08 7.85
N ARG A 140 -3.80 26.96 7.10
CA ARG A 140 -4.99 27.80 7.30
C ARG A 140 -5.60 27.58 8.67
N ARG A 141 -5.67 26.33 9.14
CA ARG A 141 -6.27 25.98 10.44
C ARG A 141 -5.36 26.29 11.64
N PHE A 142 -4.04 26.31 11.42
CA PHE A 142 -3.03 26.44 12.46
C PHE A 142 -3.16 27.71 13.32
N PHE A 143 -3.60 28.83 12.71
CA PHE A 143 -3.74 30.11 13.42
C PHE A 143 -4.92 30.13 14.40
N ASN A 144 -5.99 29.39 14.11
CA ASN A 144 -7.21 29.34 14.93
C ASN A 144 -7.25 28.12 15.87
N ALA A 145 -6.24 27.25 15.80
CA ALA A 145 -6.17 26.00 16.56
C ALA A 145 -5.69 26.20 18.01
N GLN A 146 -6.18 25.35 18.92
CA GLN A 146 -5.74 25.34 20.33
C GLN A 146 -4.27 24.86 20.45
N PRO A 147 -3.54 25.16 21.56
CA PRO A 147 -2.13 24.78 21.69
C PRO A 147 -1.83 23.29 21.46
N SER A 148 -2.68 22.39 21.97
CA SER A 148 -2.56 20.94 21.79
C SER A 148 -2.81 20.51 20.33
N GLU A 149 -3.82 21.09 19.69
CA GLU A 149 -4.11 20.89 18.28
C GLU A 149 -2.96 21.40 17.40
N ARG A 150 -2.37 22.55 17.73
CA ARG A 150 -1.19 23.09 17.03
C ARG A 150 0.01 22.15 17.13
N ALA A 151 0.24 21.52 18.27
CA ALA A 151 1.31 20.53 18.40
C ALA A 151 1.09 19.33 17.46
N ARG A 152 -0.13 18.80 17.37
CA ARG A 152 -0.49 17.73 16.44
C ARG A 152 -0.31 18.17 14.98
N LEU A 153 -0.82 19.35 14.63
CA LEU A 153 -0.73 19.92 13.28
C LEU A 153 0.72 20.14 12.82
N ARG A 154 1.64 20.55 13.72
CA ARG A 154 3.07 20.63 13.38
C ARG A 154 3.67 19.26 13.05
N GLY A 155 3.29 18.23 13.81
CA GLY A 155 3.70 16.85 13.53
C GLY A 155 3.23 16.38 12.15
N GLU A 156 1.95 16.61 11.85
CA GLU A 156 1.35 16.31 10.54
C GLU A 156 2.05 17.09 9.41
N GLU A 157 2.25 18.41 9.56
CA GLU A 157 2.93 19.24 8.55
C GLU A 157 4.37 18.76 8.31
N THR A 158 5.09 18.38 9.37
CA THR A 158 6.46 17.89 9.26
C THR A 158 6.52 16.58 8.49
N ALA A 159 5.60 15.64 8.76
CA ALA A 159 5.51 14.39 8.04
C ALA A 159 5.16 14.59 6.55
N ILE A 160 4.23 15.50 6.26
CA ILE A 160 3.84 15.83 4.88
C ILE A 160 5.00 16.49 4.13
N ASN A 161 5.70 17.45 4.74
CA ASN A 161 6.86 18.11 4.12
C ASN A 161 7.99 17.11 3.82
N ALA A 162 8.24 16.15 4.73
CA ALA A 162 9.23 15.11 4.49
C ALA A 162 8.87 14.24 3.29
N ARG A 163 7.58 13.86 3.15
CA ARG A 163 7.11 13.07 2.00
C ARG A 163 7.16 13.86 0.69
N LEU A 164 6.76 15.13 0.69
CA LEU A 164 6.86 16.02 -0.48
C LEU A 164 8.32 16.18 -0.96
N GLY A 165 9.26 16.37 -0.03
CA GLY A 165 10.68 16.51 -0.39
C GLY A 165 11.29 15.22 -0.94
N GLN A 166 10.86 14.06 -0.44
CA GLN A 166 11.37 12.75 -0.87
C GLN A 166 10.75 12.27 -2.20
N ASP A 167 9.44 12.43 -2.36
CA ASP A 167 8.69 11.81 -3.46
C ASP A 167 8.37 12.80 -4.60
N CYS A 168 8.24 14.10 -4.30
CA CYS A 168 7.72 15.10 -5.24
C CYS A 168 8.75 16.18 -5.63
N GLY A 169 9.92 16.24 -4.99
CA GLY A 169 10.96 17.24 -5.26
C GLY A 169 10.56 18.68 -4.91
N ARG A 170 9.70 18.87 -3.91
CA ARG A 170 9.24 20.18 -3.40
C ARG A 170 9.33 20.23 -1.88
#